data_AF-A0AAC9NVV3-F1
#
_entry.id   AF-A0AAC9NVV3-F1
#
_cell.length_a   1.000
_cell.length_b   1.000
_cell.length_c   1.000
_cell.angle_alpha   90.00
_cell.angle_beta   90.00
_cell.angle_gamma   90.00
#
_symmetry.space_group_name_H-M   'P 1'
#
loop_
_entity.id
_entity.type
_entity.pdbx_description
1 polymer ?
#
loop_
_entity_poly.entity_id
_entity_poly.type
_entity_poly.pdbx_seq_one_letter_code
_entity_poly.pdbx_strand_id
1 'polypeptide(L)'
;MSKNKTFIVKGQCTALMLLLVTCHVQADSIFQTGAYQKEGRQAEKEITAAKEIEKIDVIGKQPPNLLRKAFYRHEDNFFDLYNELVDENQFRMDCEMRLRHLQSKVKYRACIPRYVGIENAKELEDAALRSGRLSASSILNATPDKAALRLTYAKKKKEMATKMAELINSHPELAKRYTQYVEAKTKFEDAKNR
;
A
#
# COMPACT_ATOMS: atom_id res chain seq x y z
N MET A 1 -40.07 27.32 12.01
CA MET A 1 -40.30 26.61 10.72
C MET A 1 -39.09 25.72 10.44
N SER A 2 -38.88 24.62 11.16
CA SER A 2 -39.32 23.25 10.81
C SER A 2 -39.24 22.91 9.32
N LYS A 3 -38.24 22.10 8.94
CA LYS A 3 -38.34 21.06 7.91
C LYS A 3 -37.40 19.89 8.27
N ASN A 4 -37.91 18.96 9.09
CA ASN A 4 -37.41 17.60 9.18
C ASN A 4 -37.55 16.91 7.81
N LYS A 5 -36.53 16.18 7.37
CA LYS A 5 -36.64 15.25 6.23
C LYS A 5 -36.42 13.83 6.72
N THR A 6 -37.54 13.15 6.88
CA THR A 6 -37.68 11.71 7.08
C THR A 6 -37.37 11.01 5.74
N PHE A 7 -36.47 10.01 5.73
CA PHE A 7 -36.36 9.08 4.62
C PHE A 7 -36.82 7.70 5.06
N ILE A 8 -37.85 7.21 4.36
CA ILE A 8 -38.56 5.96 4.58
C ILE A 8 -37.75 4.82 3.94
N VAL A 9 -37.40 3.80 4.72
CA VAL A 9 -36.88 2.53 4.23
C VAL A 9 -38.04 1.70 3.70
N LYS A 10 -38.07 1.43 2.39
CA LYS A 10 -38.95 0.39 1.82
C LYS A 10 -38.16 -0.91 1.71
N GLY A 11 -38.68 -1.95 2.36
CA GLY A 11 -38.11 -3.29 2.34
C GLY A 11 -38.51 -4.14 1.14
N GLN A 12 -37.82 -5.28 1.10
CA GLN A 12 -38.18 -6.59 0.55
C GLN A 12 -38.25 -6.76 -0.98
N CYS A 13 -37.33 -7.58 -1.50
CA CYS A 13 -37.66 -8.63 -2.46
C CYS A 13 -36.78 -9.86 -2.18
N THR A 14 -37.44 -10.90 -1.71
CA THR A 14 -36.99 -12.28 -1.54
C THR A 14 -36.94 -13.01 -2.88
N ALA A 15 -35.87 -13.77 -3.12
CA ALA A 15 -35.82 -15.01 -3.93
C ALA A 15 -34.38 -15.54 -3.80
N LEU A 16 -34.05 -16.45 -2.87
CA LEU A 16 -34.32 -17.89 -2.89
C LEU A 16 -34.07 -18.54 -4.26
N MET A 17 -32.81 -18.89 -4.52
CA MET A 17 -32.46 -19.96 -5.45
C MET A 17 -31.61 -20.97 -4.70
N LEU A 18 -32.27 -22.06 -4.30
CA LEU A 18 -31.64 -23.32 -3.94
C LEU A 18 -30.83 -23.84 -5.13
N LEU A 19 -29.56 -24.16 -4.90
CA LEU A 19 -28.90 -25.24 -5.64
C LEU A 19 -28.27 -26.19 -4.63
N LEU A 20 -28.90 -27.36 -4.57
CA LEU A 20 -28.48 -28.57 -3.89
C LEU A 20 -27.18 -29.07 -4.52
N VAL A 21 -26.12 -29.25 -3.72
CA VAL A 21 -25.11 -30.27 -3.96
C VAL A 21 -25.06 -31.14 -2.72
N THR A 22 -25.73 -32.29 -2.83
CA THR A 22 -25.65 -33.42 -1.92
C THR A 22 -24.32 -34.14 -2.15
N CYS A 23 -23.44 -34.14 -1.16
CA CYS A 23 -22.44 -35.19 -0.99
C CYS A 23 -22.78 -35.97 0.28
N HIS A 24 -23.28 -37.18 0.07
CA HIS A 24 -23.47 -38.18 1.11
C HIS A 24 -22.10 -38.82 1.42
N VAL A 25 -21.66 -38.74 2.67
CA VAL A 25 -20.73 -39.71 3.24
C VAL A 25 -21.32 -40.18 4.55
N GLN A 26 -21.96 -41.35 4.50
CA GLN A 26 -22.25 -42.18 5.66
C GLN A 26 -21.00 -42.97 6.00
N ALA A 27 -20.61 -42.93 7.28
CA ALA A 27 -19.93 -44.03 7.93
C ALA A 27 -20.56 -44.17 9.33
N ASP A 28 -21.39 -45.19 9.47
CA ASP A 28 -21.94 -45.65 10.74
C ASP A 28 -20.87 -46.49 11.48
N SER A 29 -20.67 -46.26 12.77
CA SER A 29 -20.70 -47.31 13.80
C SER A 29 -20.57 -46.74 15.23
N ILE A 30 -21.74 -46.61 15.86
CA ILE A 30 -22.11 -46.92 17.26
C ILE A 30 -20.98 -47.28 18.26
N PHE A 31 -20.87 -46.50 19.35
CA PHE A 31 -20.75 -47.05 20.71
C PHE A 31 -21.40 -46.12 21.74
N GLN A 32 -22.42 -46.62 22.44
CA GLN A 32 -23.08 -45.96 23.55
C GLN A 32 -22.31 -46.17 24.84
N THR A 33 -21.93 -45.08 25.50
CA THR A 33 -21.95 -44.91 26.96
C THR A 33 -22.17 -43.42 27.19
N GLY A 34 -23.34 -42.95 27.59
CA GLY A 34 -23.80 -43.11 28.96
C GLY A 34 -23.18 -42.02 29.83
N ALA A 35 -23.99 -40.98 30.12
CA ALA A 35 -23.80 -40.01 31.21
C ALA A 35 -22.75 -38.87 31.05
N TYR A 36 -22.91 -37.94 30.11
CA TYR A 36 -22.36 -36.57 30.24
C TYR A 36 -23.11 -35.59 29.31
N GLN A 37 -24.37 -35.26 29.62
CA GLN A 37 -25.16 -34.38 28.73
C GLN A 37 -26.08 -33.39 29.43
N LYS A 38 -25.74 -32.96 30.65
CA LYS A 38 -26.53 -31.95 31.39
C LYS A 38 -25.81 -30.67 31.81
N GLU A 39 -24.49 -30.54 31.66
CA GLU A 39 -23.77 -29.33 32.12
C GLU A 39 -23.43 -28.30 31.01
N GLY A 40 -23.55 -28.67 29.73
CA GLY A 40 -23.20 -27.75 28.63
C GLY A 40 -24.24 -26.67 28.29
N ARG A 41 -25.51 -26.85 28.68
CA ARG A 41 -26.60 -25.94 28.25
C ARG A 41 -26.93 -24.82 29.23
N GLN A 42 -26.38 -24.88 30.45
CA GLN A 42 -26.52 -23.82 31.45
C GLN A 42 -25.29 -22.88 31.48
N ALA A 43 -24.11 -23.38 31.10
CA ALA A 43 -22.91 -22.55 30.94
C ALA A 43 -23.03 -21.53 29.77
N GLU A 44 -23.79 -21.86 28.73
CA GLU A 44 -23.98 -20.96 27.58
C GLU A 44 -25.01 -19.85 27.84
N LYS A 45 -25.89 -20.00 28.84
CA LYS A 45 -26.90 -18.99 29.20
C LYS A 45 -26.42 -17.97 30.25
N GLU A 46 -25.41 -18.30 31.05
CA GLU A 46 -24.81 -17.35 32.00
C GLU A 46 -23.70 -16.48 31.38
N ILE A 47 -23.04 -16.93 30.30
CA ILE A 47 -22.06 -16.09 29.59
C ILE A 47 -22.74 -14.96 28.80
N THR A 48 -24.01 -15.12 28.43
CA THR A 48 -24.82 -14.07 27.77
C THR A 48 -25.38 -13.02 28.72
N ALA A 49 -25.25 -13.17 30.05
CA ALA A 49 -25.89 -12.29 31.03
C ALA A 49 -24.92 -11.36 31.80
N ALA A 50 -23.61 -11.48 31.63
CA ALA A 50 -22.65 -10.66 32.36
C ALA A 50 -21.39 -10.38 31.53
N LYS A 51 -21.53 -9.51 30.54
CA LYS A 51 -20.50 -8.56 30.11
C LYS A 51 -21.17 -7.56 29.18
N GLU A 52 -21.83 -6.57 29.77
CA GLU A 52 -21.88 -5.25 29.16
C GLU A 52 -20.42 -4.84 28.93
N ILE A 53 -19.89 -5.16 27.75
CA ILE A 53 -18.59 -4.69 27.33
C ILE A 53 -18.80 -3.20 27.09
N GLU A 54 -18.37 -2.37 28.03
CA GLU A 54 -18.31 -0.92 27.85
C GLU A 54 -17.58 -0.63 26.54
N LYS A 55 -18.33 -0.17 25.54
CA LYS A 55 -17.78 0.23 24.27
C LYS A 55 -17.15 1.61 24.45
N ILE A 56 -15.87 1.63 24.81
CA ILE A 56 -15.08 2.85 24.84
C ILE A 56 -14.85 3.29 23.39
N ASP A 57 -15.73 4.16 22.88
CA ASP A 57 -15.52 4.85 21.62
C ASP A 57 -14.41 5.90 21.82
N VAL A 58 -13.19 5.54 21.44
CA VAL A 58 -12.03 6.46 21.48
C VAL A 58 -12.20 7.51 20.39
N ILE A 59 -12.80 8.65 20.74
CA ILE A 59 -12.93 9.82 19.86
C ILE A 59 -11.59 10.58 19.88
N GLY A 60 -10.62 10.09 19.11
CA GLY A 60 -9.30 10.69 18.99
C GLY A 60 -8.87 10.85 17.53
N LYS A 61 -8.24 11.99 17.21
CA LYS A 61 -7.52 12.12 15.93
C LYS A 61 -6.29 11.21 15.98
N GLN A 62 -6.07 10.40 14.93
CA GLN A 62 -4.87 9.57 14.86
C GLN A 62 -3.61 10.46 14.90
N PRO A 63 -2.60 10.12 15.72
CA PRO A 63 -1.38 10.90 15.81
C PRO A 63 -0.62 10.85 14.47
N PRO A 64 0.04 11.95 14.05
CA PRO A 64 0.75 12.03 12.76
C PRO A 64 1.77 10.91 12.53
N ASN A 65 2.41 10.43 13.60
CA ASN A 65 3.37 9.34 13.52
C ASN A 65 2.75 8.00 13.10
N LEU A 66 1.50 7.70 13.49
CA LEU A 66 0.80 6.50 13.06
C LEU A 66 0.35 6.63 11.60
N LEU A 67 -0.15 7.80 11.21
CA LEU A 67 -0.50 8.10 9.82
C LEU A 67 0.71 7.97 8.89
N ARG A 68 1.88 8.47 9.31
CA ARG A 68 3.13 8.31 8.57
C ARG A 68 3.53 6.84 8.38
N LYS A 69 3.41 6.02 9.43
CA LYS A 69 3.70 4.58 9.35
C LYS A 69 2.73 3.85 8.43
N ALA A 70 1.45 4.21 8.48
CA ALA A 70 0.43 3.65 7.59
C ALA A 70 0.71 4.04 6.13
N PHE A 71 1.02 5.31 5.88
CA PHE A 71 1.42 5.81 4.56
C PHE A 71 2.60 5.00 3.99
N TYR A 72 3.70 4.86 4.76
CA TYR A 72 4.88 4.11 4.33
C TYR A 72 4.57 2.64 4.04
N ARG A 73 3.73 2.00 4.87
CA ARG A 73 3.31 0.61 4.64
C ARG A 73 2.53 0.45 3.33
N HIS A 74 1.58 1.35 3.06
CA HIS A 74 0.82 1.28 1.81
C HIS A 74 1.66 1.65 0.59
N GLU A 75 2.65 2.54 0.75
CA GLU A 75 3.63 2.87 -0.28
C GLU A 75 4.50 1.66 -0.64
N ASP A 76 5.07 0.96 0.35
CA ASP A 76 5.83 -0.28 0.15
C ASP A 76 4.97 -1.34 -0.56
N ASN A 77 3.78 -1.63 -0.02
CA ASN A 77 2.89 -2.65 -0.59
C ASN A 77 2.49 -2.36 -2.05
N PHE A 78 2.36 -1.09 -2.42
CA PHE A 78 2.07 -0.68 -3.79
C PHE A 78 3.29 -0.90 -4.71
N PHE A 79 4.46 -0.41 -4.29
CA PHE A 79 5.66 -0.49 -5.12
C PHE A 79 6.23 -1.92 -5.22
N ASP A 80 6.03 -2.76 -4.20
CA ASP A 80 6.40 -4.18 -4.25
C ASP A 80 5.66 -4.90 -5.39
N LEU A 81 4.33 -4.79 -5.43
CA LEU A 81 3.53 -5.39 -6.50
C LEU A 81 3.79 -4.72 -7.86
N TYR A 82 3.94 -3.40 -7.89
CA TYR A 82 4.29 -2.69 -9.12
C TYR A 82 5.62 -3.20 -9.69
N ASN A 83 6.64 -3.40 -8.84
CA ASN A 83 7.96 -3.86 -9.28
C ASN A 83 7.97 -5.31 -9.77
N GLU A 84 7.07 -6.16 -9.25
CA GLU A 84 6.85 -7.52 -9.75
C GLU A 84 6.22 -7.53 -11.16
N LEU A 85 5.33 -6.58 -11.43
CA LEU A 85 4.60 -6.48 -12.71
C LEU A 85 5.36 -5.71 -13.79
N VAL A 86 6.34 -4.88 -13.43
CA VAL A 86 7.12 -4.10 -14.38
C VAL A 86 8.23 -4.95 -15.00
N ASP A 87 8.13 -5.16 -16.31
CA ASP A 87 9.15 -5.84 -17.11
C ASP A 87 10.46 -5.05 -17.16
N GLU A 88 10.37 -3.72 -17.25
CA GLU A 88 11.52 -2.87 -17.50
C GLU A 88 12.22 -2.42 -16.23
N ASN A 89 13.44 -2.90 -16.02
CA ASN A 89 14.23 -2.61 -14.83
C ASN A 89 14.43 -1.10 -14.57
N GLN A 90 14.46 -0.25 -15.60
CA GLN A 90 14.60 1.20 -15.46
C GLN A 90 13.43 1.88 -14.71
N PHE A 91 12.24 1.27 -14.75
CA PHE A 91 11.01 1.85 -14.17
C PHE A 91 10.63 1.25 -12.82
N ARG A 92 11.43 0.31 -12.31
CA ARG A 92 11.28 -0.19 -10.93
C ARG A 92 11.60 0.91 -9.92
N MET A 93 10.87 0.89 -8.82
CA MET A 93 10.91 1.88 -7.74
C MET A 93 11.63 1.31 -6.53
N ASP A 94 12.68 1.98 -6.07
CA ASP A 94 13.40 1.60 -4.86
C ASP A 94 13.09 2.63 -3.75
N CYS A 95 12.53 2.16 -2.63
CA CYS A 95 12.19 2.97 -1.47
C CYS A 95 13.20 2.75 -0.34
N GLU A 96 13.88 3.81 0.11
CA GLU A 96 14.87 3.71 1.18
C GLU A 96 14.91 4.93 2.10
N MET A 97 15.50 4.74 3.29
CA MET A 97 15.73 5.81 4.25
C MET A 97 17.07 6.48 3.98
N ARG A 98 17.06 7.66 3.34
CA ARG A 98 18.25 8.44 3.01
C ARG A 98 18.59 9.47 4.09
N LEU A 99 19.87 9.77 4.23
CA LEU A 99 20.35 10.88 5.07
C LEU A 99 20.08 12.20 4.36
N ARG A 100 19.60 13.22 5.09
CA ARG A 100 19.33 14.55 4.50
C ARG A 100 20.62 15.23 4.00
N HIS A 101 21.69 15.11 4.77
CA HIS A 101 23.01 15.65 4.46
C HIS A 101 24.07 14.63 4.88
N LEU A 102 25.28 14.75 4.33
CA LEU A 102 26.45 14.03 4.81
C LEU A 102 26.57 14.29 6.33
N GLN A 103 26.60 13.23 7.14
CA GLN A 103 26.64 13.26 8.62
C GLN A 103 25.36 13.66 9.37
N SER A 104 24.21 13.85 8.70
CA SER A 104 22.95 14.11 9.43
C SER A 104 22.47 12.86 10.19
N LYS A 105 22.01 13.00 11.44
CA LYS A 105 21.29 11.91 12.13
C LYS A 105 19.83 11.77 11.66
N VAL A 106 19.33 12.74 10.89
CA VAL A 106 17.95 12.78 10.42
C VAL A 106 17.84 12.07 9.08
N LYS A 107 17.09 10.97 9.07
CA LYS A 107 16.75 10.21 7.87
C LYS A 107 15.39 10.64 7.33
N TYR A 108 15.27 10.71 6.02
CA TYR A 108 13.99 10.88 5.32
C TYR A 108 13.79 9.70 4.37
N ARG A 109 12.53 9.36 4.11
CA ARG A 109 12.19 8.30 3.17
C ARG A 109 12.14 8.86 1.76
N ALA A 110 12.74 8.15 0.81
CA ALA A 110 12.71 8.51 -0.59
C ALA A 110 12.43 7.26 -1.44
N CYS A 111 11.40 7.32 -2.27
CA CYS A 111 11.13 6.34 -3.30
C CYS A 111 11.60 6.90 -4.64
N ILE A 112 12.60 6.27 -5.24
CA ILE A 112 13.28 6.77 -6.42
C ILE A 112 13.28 5.68 -7.49
N PRO A 113 12.89 6.00 -8.74
CA PRO A 113 12.95 5.04 -9.82
C PRO A 113 14.40 4.79 -10.26
N ARG A 114 14.69 3.55 -10.68
CA ARG A 114 16.04 3.11 -11.08
C ARG A 114 16.65 3.91 -12.21
N TYR A 115 15.85 4.44 -13.13
CA TYR A 115 16.36 5.29 -14.21
C TYR A 115 17.14 6.50 -13.67
N VAL A 116 16.84 7.01 -12.46
CA VAL A 116 17.61 8.13 -11.89
C VAL A 116 19.06 7.71 -11.63
N GLY A 117 19.29 6.52 -11.09
CA GLY A 117 20.65 6.00 -10.89
C GLY A 117 21.36 5.74 -12.22
N ILE A 118 20.65 5.12 -13.16
CA ILE A 118 21.19 4.78 -14.49
C ILE A 118 21.60 6.03 -15.27
N GLU A 119 20.72 7.03 -15.37
CA GLU A 119 21.01 8.24 -16.15
C GLU A 119 22.04 9.13 -15.46
N ASN A 120 22.10 9.18 -14.11
CA ASN A 120 23.20 9.86 -13.42
C ASN A 120 24.55 9.18 -13.71
N ALA A 121 24.60 7.85 -13.76
CA ALA A 121 25.83 7.12 -14.06
C ALA A 121 26.28 7.36 -15.50
N LYS A 122 25.35 7.32 -16.46
CA LYS A 122 25.62 7.63 -17.87
C LYS A 122 26.13 9.06 -18.05
N GLU A 123 25.46 10.06 -17.47
CA GLU A 123 25.91 11.45 -17.60
C GLU A 123 27.28 11.66 -16.94
N LEU A 124 27.58 10.96 -15.85
CA LEU A 124 28.91 11.02 -15.24
C LEU A 124 29.99 10.46 -16.16
N GLU A 125 29.70 9.34 -16.83
CA GLU A 125 30.60 8.74 -17.82
C GLU A 125 30.80 9.68 -19.02
N ASP A 126 29.71 10.21 -19.57
CA ASP A 126 29.75 11.17 -20.69
C ASP A 126 30.54 12.43 -20.30
N ALA A 127 30.32 12.97 -19.11
CA ALA A 127 31.05 14.12 -18.59
C ALA A 127 32.55 13.81 -18.40
N ALA A 128 32.90 12.60 -17.96
CA ALA A 128 34.30 12.17 -17.87
C ALA A 128 34.95 12.02 -19.25
N LEU A 129 34.21 11.53 -20.25
CA LEU A 129 34.69 11.40 -21.63
C LEU A 129 34.87 12.74 -22.34
N ARG A 130 34.10 13.78 -21.99
CA ARG A 130 34.31 15.16 -22.49
C ARG A 130 35.72 15.70 -22.19
N SER A 131 36.39 15.18 -21.16
CA SER A 131 37.78 15.52 -20.83
C SER A 131 38.84 14.82 -21.70
N GLY A 132 38.43 13.96 -22.64
CA GLY A 132 39.28 13.33 -23.66
C GLY A 132 39.78 11.92 -23.32
N ARG A 133 39.77 11.49 -22.06
CA ARG A 133 40.11 10.11 -21.68
C ARG A 133 39.35 9.67 -20.43
N LEU A 134 38.82 8.45 -20.44
CA LEU A 134 38.25 7.83 -19.24
C LEU A 134 39.39 7.44 -18.30
N SER A 135 39.50 8.14 -17.18
CA SER A 135 40.45 7.85 -16.09
C SER A 135 39.80 8.15 -14.75
N ALA A 136 40.35 7.60 -13.66
CA ALA A 136 39.86 7.90 -12.31
C ALA A 136 39.88 9.41 -12.01
N SER A 137 40.91 10.12 -12.47
CA SER A 137 41.00 11.58 -12.35
C SER A 137 39.90 12.29 -13.14
N SER A 138 39.60 11.80 -14.34
CA SER A 138 38.54 12.36 -15.19
C SER A 138 37.16 12.23 -14.55
N ILE A 139 36.88 11.09 -13.91
CA ILE A 139 35.60 10.85 -13.22
C ILE A 139 35.46 11.73 -11.98
N LEU A 140 36.52 11.88 -11.19
CA LEU A 140 36.50 12.72 -9.97
C LEU A 140 36.31 14.21 -10.28
N ASN A 141 36.81 14.67 -11.44
CA ASN A 141 36.71 16.05 -11.89
C ASN A 141 35.53 16.29 -12.86
N ALA A 142 34.80 15.24 -13.24
CA ALA A 142 33.67 15.35 -14.15
C ALA A 142 32.54 16.17 -13.52
N THR A 143 32.01 17.12 -14.29
CA THR A 143 30.86 17.93 -13.90
C THR A 143 29.64 17.52 -14.72
N PRO A 144 28.67 16.79 -14.14
CA PRO A 144 27.46 16.37 -14.84
C PRO A 144 26.62 17.56 -15.30
N ASP A 145 26.08 17.50 -16.53
CA ASP A 145 25.10 18.47 -16.99
C ASP A 145 23.73 18.21 -16.36
N LYS A 146 23.46 18.94 -15.28
CA LYS A 146 22.19 18.86 -14.56
C LYS A 146 21.01 19.38 -15.38
N ALA A 147 21.21 20.22 -16.39
CA ALA A 147 20.13 20.72 -17.23
C ALA A 147 19.66 19.63 -18.20
N ALA A 148 20.58 18.98 -18.91
CA ALA A 148 20.28 17.84 -19.77
C ALA A 148 19.61 16.70 -18.97
N LEU A 149 20.14 16.35 -17.80
CA LEU A 149 19.55 15.32 -16.93
C LEU A 149 18.10 15.61 -16.55
N ARG A 150 17.75 16.87 -16.26
CA ARG A 150 16.36 17.25 -15.94
C ARG A 150 15.40 17.00 -17.11
N LEU A 151 15.84 17.27 -18.34
CA LEU A 151 15.04 17.00 -19.53
C LEU A 151 14.85 15.48 -19.73
N THR A 152 15.92 14.70 -19.56
CA THR A 152 15.87 13.23 -19.61
C THR A 152 14.93 12.68 -18.54
N TYR A 153 15.01 13.18 -17.30
CA TYR A 153 14.10 12.80 -16.23
C TYR A 153 12.65 13.16 -16.51
N ALA A 154 12.39 14.34 -17.09
CA ALA A 154 11.04 14.73 -17.45
C ALA A 154 10.44 13.78 -18.50
N LYS A 155 11.22 13.36 -19.49
CA LYS A 155 10.80 12.38 -20.50
C LYS A 155 10.53 11.01 -19.86
N LYS A 156 11.49 10.46 -19.13
CA LYS A 156 11.38 9.16 -18.45
C LYS A 156 10.23 9.12 -17.44
N LYS A 157 9.99 10.22 -16.71
CA LYS A 157 8.88 10.35 -15.78
C LYS A 157 7.53 10.26 -16.49
N LYS A 158 7.39 10.86 -17.68
CA LYS A 158 6.15 10.76 -18.49
C LYS A 158 5.94 9.32 -18.97
N GLU A 159 6.98 8.68 -19.51
CA GLU A 159 6.94 7.27 -19.94
C GLU A 159 6.57 6.32 -18.78
N MET A 160 7.14 6.54 -17.60
CA MET A 160 6.82 5.74 -16.41
C MET A 160 5.36 5.97 -15.97
N ALA A 161 4.86 7.21 -16.03
CA ALA A 161 3.50 7.53 -15.64
C ALA A 161 2.46 6.87 -16.56
N THR A 162 2.69 6.83 -17.87
CA THR A 162 1.79 6.15 -18.81
C THR A 162 1.77 4.64 -18.56
N LYS A 163 2.95 4.02 -18.41
CA LYS A 163 3.04 2.57 -18.12
C LYS A 163 2.42 2.20 -16.77
N MET A 164 2.67 3.00 -15.74
CA MET A 164 2.05 2.77 -14.44
C MET A 164 0.53 2.89 -14.50
N ALA A 165 -0.02 3.83 -15.28
CA ALA A 165 -1.47 3.92 -15.49
C ALA A 165 -2.03 2.71 -16.23
N GLU A 166 -1.34 2.23 -17.26
CA GLU A 166 -1.71 1.01 -17.99
C GLU A 166 -1.70 -0.23 -17.08
N LEU A 167 -0.67 -0.36 -16.22
CA LEU A 167 -0.58 -1.44 -15.23
C LEU A 167 -1.70 -1.37 -14.20
N ILE A 168 -2.02 -0.17 -13.70
CA ILE A 168 -3.13 0.03 -12.75
C ILE A 168 -4.47 -0.36 -13.39
N ASN A 169 -4.69 -0.03 -14.66
CA ASN A 169 -5.93 -0.36 -15.36
C ASN A 169 -6.04 -1.86 -15.70
N SER A 170 -4.92 -2.53 -15.97
CA SER A 170 -4.90 -3.95 -16.32
C SER A 170 -4.95 -4.88 -15.10
N HIS A 171 -4.44 -4.44 -13.94
CA HIS A 171 -4.32 -5.27 -12.74
C HIS A 171 -5.19 -4.72 -11.60
N PRO A 172 -6.39 -5.28 -11.35
CA PRO A 172 -7.31 -4.76 -10.33
C PRO A 172 -6.74 -4.81 -8.91
N GLU A 173 -5.84 -5.75 -8.63
CA GLU A 173 -5.14 -5.81 -7.35
C GLU A 173 -4.20 -4.60 -7.16
N LEU A 174 -3.46 -4.22 -8.20
CA LEU A 174 -2.59 -3.05 -8.17
C LEU A 174 -3.41 -1.76 -8.01
N ALA A 175 -4.55 -1.65 -8.69
CA ALA A 175 -5.48 -0.53 -8.51
C ALA A 175 -5.97 -0.40 -7.06
N LYS A 176 -6.30 -1.52 -6.40
CA LYS A 176 -6.70 -1.52 -4.99
C LYS A 176 -5.58 -1.06 -4.07
N ARG A 177 -4.34 -1.49 -4.30
CA ARG A 177 -3.19 -1.03 -3.50
C ARG A 177 -2.90 0.45 -3.74
N TYR A 178 -3.05 0.91 -4.98
CA TYR A 178 -2.89 2.32 -5.36
C TYR A 178 -3.90 3.22 -4.64
N THR A 179 -5.18 2.85 -4.60
CA THR A 179 -6.20 3.65 -3.90
C THR A 179 -5.92 3.75 -2.40
N GLN A 180 -5.53 2.64 -1.76
CA GLN A 180 -5.12 2.63 -0.35
C GLN A 180 -3.90 3.52 -0.09
N TYR A 181 -2.91 3.47 -0.97
CA TYR A 181 -1.74 4.33 -0.91
C TYR A 181 -2.10 5.82 -1.01
N VAL A 182 -2.94 6.20 -1.99
CA VAL A 182 -3.39 7.58 -2.16
C VAL A 182 -4.18 8.06 -0.95
N GLU A 183 -5.09 7.23 -0.41
CA GLU A 183 -5.89 7.56 0.77
C GLU A 183 -5.01 7.74 2.03
N ALA A 184 -4.02 6.87 2.24
CA ALA A 184 -3.10 7.00 3.36
C ALA A 184 -2.22 8.26 3.22
N LYS A 185 -1.81 8.59 1.99
CA LYS A 185 -1.03 9.79 1.69
C LYS A 185 -1.82 11.06 1.97
N THR A 186 -3.06 11.16 1.49
CA THR A 186 -3.91 12.35 1.72
C THR A 186 -4.14 12.56 3.22
N LYS A 187 -4.48 11.51 3.96
CA LYS A 187 -4.64 11.58 5.42
C LYS A 187 -3.37 12.08 6.13
N PHE A 188 -2.19 11.61 5.70
CA PHE A 188 -0.93 12.06 6.28
C PHE A 188 -0.62 13.52 5.95
N GLU A 189 -0.80 13.95 4.71
CA GLU A 189 -0.57 15.34 4.28
C GLU A 189 -1.55 16.31 4.96
N ASP A 190 -2.82 15.94 5.08
CA ASP A 190 -3.84 16.72 5.79
C ASP A 190 -3.52 16.87 7.28
N ALA A 191 -2.91 15.85 7.89
CA ALA A 191 -2.46 15.91 9.28
C ALA A 191 -1.16 16.69 9.46
N LYS A 192 -0.33 16.81 8.42
CA LYS A 192 0.92 17.59 8.44
C LYS A 192 0.69 19.10 8.34
N ASN A 193 -0.39 19.49 7.65
CA ASN A 193 -0.72 20.90 7.38
C ASN A 193 -1.63 21.54 8.46
N ARG A 194 -1.91 20.83 9.56
CA ARG A 194 -2.69 21.31 10.71
C ARG A 194 -1.78 21.60 11.89
#